data_AF-M7NV87-F1
#
_entry.id   AF-M7NV87-F1
#
_cell.length_a   1.000
_cell.length_b   1.000
_cell.length_c   1.000
_cell.angle_alpha   90.00
_cell.angle_beta   90.00
_cell.angle_gamma   90.00
#
_symmetry.space_group_name_H-M   'P 1'
#
loop_
_entity.id
_entity.type
_entity.pdbx_description
1 polymer ?
#
loop_
_entity_poly.entity_id
_entity_poly.type
_entity_poly.pdbx_seq_one_letter_code
_entity_poly.pdbx_strand_id
1 'polypeptide(L)'
;MNVDQIVNQVTEKIYEIEPALLERFGEQGKAKCREDNHHHMRHLHTAYELNETNVFTDYAVWLNGILTRHGMKTKHLIDNFEIIRSLLEQETGEQAESYRRYLTKAISTLKEEV
;
A
#
# COMPACT_ATOMS: atom_id res chain seq x y z
N MET A 1 -12.38 -10.17 -5.43
CA MET A 1 -11.68 -9.18 -4.61
C MET A 1 -12.62 -8.35 -3.76
N ASN A 2 -12.58 -8.57 -2.45
CA ASN A 2 -13.25 -7.72 -1.45
C ASN A 2 -12.23 -6.71 -0.91
N VAL A 3 -12.34 -5.44 -1.35
CA VAL A 3 -11.38 -4.39 -1.00
C VAL A 3 -11.33 -4.13 0.51
N ASP A 4 -12.49 -4.06 1.16
CA ASP A 4 -12.55 -3.78 2.61
C ASP A 4 -11.91 -4.91 3.42
N GLN A 5 -12.10 -6.15 2.98
CA GLN A 5 -11.45 -7.30 3.60
C GLN A 5 -9.92 -7.24 3.45
N ILE A 6 -9.40 -6.89 2.27
CA ILE A 6 -7.95 -6.71 2.05
C ILE A 6 -7.44 -5.58 2.93
N VAL A 7 -8.08 -4.41 2.91
CA VAL A 7 -7.67 -3.24 3.70
C VAL A 7 -7.60 -3.56 5.19
N ASN A 8 -8.59 -4.27 5.72
CA ASN A 8 -8.57 -4.73 7.11
C ASN A 8 -7.41 -5.68 7.36
N GLN A 9 -7.19 -6.69 6.52
CA GLN A 9 -6.09 -7.64 6.68
C GLN A 9 -4.70 -6.99 6.60
N VAL A 10 -4.50 -6.03 5.68
CA VAL A 10 -3.24 -5.28 5.56
C VAL A 10 -2.99 -4.48 6.84
N THR A 11 -4.02 -3.78 7.32
CA THR A 11 -3.93 -2.95 8.53
C THR A 11 -3.60 -3.81 9.75
N GLU A 12 -4.27 -4.93 9.95
CA GLU A 12 -3.97 -5.84 11.06
C GLU A 12 -2.55 -6.40 10.94
N LYS A 13 -2.13 -6.88 9.77
CA LYS A 13 -0.77 -7.40 9.55
C LYS A 13 0.32 -6.38 9.84
N ILE A 14 0.14 -5.11 9.47
CA ILE A 14 1.11 -4.04 9.78
C ILE A 14 1.30 -3.92 11.31
N TYR A 15 0.20 -3.91 12.05
CA TYR A 15 0.24 -3.73 13.51
C TYR A 15 0.64 -5.02 14.26
N GLU A 16 0.44 -6.19 13.66
CA GLU A 16 1.02 -7.47 14.12
C GLU A 16 2.54 -7.49 13.95
N ILE A 17 3.05 -7.00 12.82
CA ILE A 17 4.48 -6.98 12.49
C ILE A 17 5.22 -5.89 13.29
N GLU A 18 4.60 -4.73 13.48
CA GLU A 18 5.19 -3.59 14.20
C GLU A 18 4.26 -3.08 15.33
N PRO A 19 4.13 -3.82 16.45
CA PRO A 19 3.26 -3.43 17.57
C PRO A 19 3.60 -2.06 18.17
N ALA A 20 4.85 -1.62 18.04
CA ALA A 20 5.30 -0.29 18.46
C ALA A 20 4.57 0.87 17.76
N LEU A 21 3.99 0.65 16.57
CA LEU A 21 3.14 1.64 15.91
C LEU A 21 1.87 1.92 16.72
N LEU A 22 1.31 0.92 17.38
CA LEU A 22 0.13 1.10 18.25
C LEU A 22 0.49 1.89 19.50
N GLU A 23 1.62 1.58 20.13
CA GLU A 23 2.09 2.33 21.31
C GLU A 23 2.36 3.80 20.97
N ARG A 24 2.88 4.06 19.76
CA ARG A 24 3.25 5.41 19.31
C ARG A 24 2.08 6.25 18.81
N PHE A 25 1.16 5.66 18.04
CA PHE A 25 0.11 6.40 17.32
C PHE A 25 -1.31 6.08 17.79
N GLY A 26 -1.47 5.06 18.64
CA GLY A 26 -2.75 4.62 19.18
C GLY A 26 -3.74 4.15 18.11
N GLU A 27 -4.99 3.93 18.55
CA GLU A 27 -6.10 3.51 17.68
C GLU A 27 -6.38 4.52 16.56
N GLN A 28 -6.13 5.80 16.80
CA GLN A 28 -6.29 6.82 15.75
C GLN A 28 -5.25 6.63 14.62
N GLY A 29 -4.02 6.27 14.94
CA GLY A 29 -3.00 5.91 13.95
C GLY A 29 -3.41 4.69 13.13
N LYS A 30 -3.98 3.68 13.81
CA LYS A 30 -4.48 2.46 13.14
C LYS A 30 -5.64 2.76 12.20
N ALA A 31 -6.58 3.61 12.63
CA ALA A 31 -7.69 4.07 11.79
C ALA A 31 -7.21 4.83 10.55
N LYS A 32 -6.21 5.72 10.68
CA LYS A 32 -5.60 6.42 9.55
C LYS A 32 -4.85 5.48 8.61
N CYS A 33 -4.10 4.51 9.14
CA CYS A 33 -3.44 3.49 8.33
C CYS A 33 -4.46 2.69 7.49
N ARG A 34 -5.62 2.37 8.06
CA ARG A 34 -6.72 1.74 7.32
C ARG A 34 -7.28 2.64 6.22
N GLU A 35 -7.43 3.94 6.48
CA GLU A 35 -7.86 4.92 5.49
C GLU A 35 -6.84 5.02 4.34
N ASP A 36 -5.54 5.09 4.64
CA ASP A 36 -4.46 5.09 3.66
C ASP A 36 -4.51 3.83 2.78
N ASN A 37 -4.77 2.67 3.36
CA ASN A 37 -4.95 1.42 2.61
C ASN A 37 -6.14 1.48 1.63
N HIS A 38 -7.25 2.15 1.99
CA HIS A 38 -8.31 2.42 1.01
C HIS A 38 -7.84 3.36 -0.11
N HIS A 39 -7.03 4.37 0.20
CA HIS A 39 -6.46 5.25 -0.82
C HIS A 39 -5.53 4.50 -1.78
N HIS A 40 -4.72 3.56 -1.28
CA HIS A 40 -3.88 2.69 -2.12
C HIS A 40 -4.74 1.87 -3.08
N MET A 41 -5.79 1.21 -2.57
CA MET A 41 -6.69 0.39 -3.39
C MET A 41 -7.44 1.20 -4.45
N ARG A 42 -7.83 2.44 -4.13
CA ARG A 42 -8.41 3.37 -5.13
C ARG A 42 -7.43 3.71 -6.24
N HIS A 43 -6.16 4.00 -5.93
CA HIS A 43 -5.16 4.32 -6.96
C HIS A 43 -4.80 3.12 -7.82
N LEU A 44 -4.76 1.91 -7.25
CA LEU A 44 -4.63 0.67 -8.02
C LEU A 44 -5.79 0.51 -8.99
N HIS A 45 -7.01 0.78 -8.54
CA HIS A 45 -8.20 0.72 -9.39
C HIS A 45 -8.15 1.75 -10.51
N THR A 46 -7.79 3.00 -10.22
CA THR A 46 -7.62 4.04 -11.23
C THR A 46 -6.56 3.67 -12.27
N ALA A 47 -5.41 3.12 -11.84
CA ALA A 47 -4.39 2.64 -12.77
C ALA A 47 -4.90 1.51 -13.68
N TYR A 48 -5.74 0.62 -13.15
CA TYR A 48 -6.36 -0.46 -13.92
C TYR A 48 -7.39 0.05 -14.93
N GLU A 49 -8.33 0.91 -14.52
CA GLU A 49 -9.35 1.49 -15.40
C GLU A 49 -8.74 2.32 -16.54
N LEU A 50 -7.62 3.00 -16.28
CA LEU A 50 -6.88 3.76 -17.29
C LEU A 50 -5.90 2.90 -18.10
N ASN A 51 -5.70 1.64 -17.72
CA ASN A 51 -4.67 0.74 -18.25
C ASN A 51 -3.26 1.37 -18.27
N GLU A 52 -2.94 2.20 -17.27
CA GLU A 52 -1.74 3.03 -17.23
C GLU A 52 -0.92 2.73 -15.97
N THR A 53 0.18 2.01 -16.13
CA THR A 53 1.01 1.53 -15.00
C THR A 53 1.64 2.67 -14.20
N ASN A 54 1.91 3.80 -14.85
CA ASN A 54 2.58 4.94 -14.22
C ASN A 54 1.71 5.62 -13.17
N VAL A 55 0.37 5.57 -13.29
CA VAL A 55 -0.57 6.20 -12.35
C VAL A 55 -0.31 5.78 -10.90
N PHE A 56 -0.10 4.47 -10.66
CA PHE A 56 0.18 3.98 -9.30
C PHE A 56 1.63 4.23 -8.87
N THR A 57 2.57 4.22 -9.81
CA THR A 57 4.00 4.45 -9.52
C THR A 57 4.24 5.91 -9.13
N ASP A 58 3.66 6.86 -9.87
CA ASP A 58 3.74 8.29 -9.58
C ASP A 58 3.05 8.61 -8.24
N TYR A 59 1.90 7.97 -7.98
CA TYR A 59 1.25 8.02 -6.67
C TYR A 59 2.16 7.56 -5.54
N ALA A 60 2.84 6.43 -5.70
CA ALA A 60 3.74 5.87 -4.70
C ALA A 60 4.92 6.81 -4.40
N VAL A 61 5.56 7.37 -5.43
CA VAL A 61 6.69 8.31 -5.28
C VAL A 61 6.23 9.61 -4.60
N TRP A 62 5.11 10.18 -5.05
CA TRP A 62 4.53 11.38 -4.44
C TRP A 62 4.20 11.15 -2.96
N LEU A 63 3.54 10.04 -2.64
CA LEU A 63 3.16 9.70 -1.27
C LEU A 63 4.41 9.49 -0.41
N ASN A 64 5.42 8.78 -0.90
CA ASN A 64 6.70 8.61 -0.19
C ASN A 64 7.31 9.96 0.19
N GLY A 65 7.30 10.94 -0.73
CA GLY A 65 7.76 12.30 -0.46
C GLY A 65 6.98 13.02 0.65
N ILE A 66 5.69 12.76 0.80
CA ILE A 66 4.88 13.30 1.91
C ILE A 66 5.21 12.58 3.21
N LEU A 67 5.17 11.25 3.21
CA LEU A 67 5.33 10.44 4.42
C LEU A 67 6.71 10.62 5.05
N THR A 68 7.76 10.72 4.24
CA THR A 68 9.14 10.97 4.72
C THR A 68 9.31 12.35 5.33
N ARG A 69 8.65 13.39 4.80
CA ARG A 69 8.61 14.73 5.43
C ARG A 69 7.93 14.71 6.81
N HIS A 70 7.02 13.77 7.03
CA HIS A 70 6.34 13.55 8.31
C HIS A 70 7.03 12.53 9.23
N GLY A 71 8.27 12.13 8.91
CA GLY A 71 9.11 11.31 9.78
C GLY A 71 8.90 9.80 9.66
N MET A 72 8.18 9.35 8.62
CA MET A 72 8.16 7.93 8.26
C MET A 72 9.37 7.56 7.38
N LYS A 73 9.72 6.27 7.38
CA LYS A 73 10.74 5.73 6.49
C LYS A 73 10.06 5.20 5.23
N THR A 74 10.71 5.33 4.07
CA THR A 74 10.24 4.71 2.81
C THR A 74 9.96 3.21 2.97
N LYS A 75 10.73 2.54 3.84
CA LYS A 75 10.49 1.15 4.24
C LYS A 75 9.05 0.88 4.70
N HIS A 76 8.41 1.78 5.47
CA HIS A 76 7.04 1.54 5.94
C HIS A 76 6.04 1.48 4.78
N LEU A 77 6.23 2.32 3.75
CA LEU A 77 5.37 2.31 2.57
C LEU A 77 5.62 1.06 1.71
N ILE A 78 6.89 0.68 1.53
CA ILE A 78 7.26 -0.55 0.83
C ILE A 78 6.66 -1.78 1.53
N ASP A 79 6.79 -1.88 2.85
CA ASP A 79 6.28 -3.01 3.61
C ASP A 79 4.75 -3.12 3.50
N ASN A 80 4.04 -1.98 3.52
CA ASN A 80 2.60 -1.95 3.28
C ASN A 80 2.24 -2.51 1.88
N PHE A 81 2.90 -2.01 0.83
CA PHE A 81 2.67 -2.49 -0.53
C PHE A 81 3.01 -3.97 -0.72
N GLU A 82 4.05 -4.46 -0.06
CA GLU A 82 4.42 -5.88 -0.06
C GLU A 82 3.31 -6.74 0.59
N ILE A 83 2.71 -6.28 1.70
CA ILE A 83 1.59 -6.97 2.36
C ILE A 83 0.35 -6.99 1.45
N ILE A 84 -0.01 -5.86 0.83
CA ILE A 84 -1.13 -5.82 -0.14
C ILE A 84 -0.86 -6.82 -1.27
N ARG A 85 0.35 -6.79 -1.85
CA ARG A 85 0.73 -7.65 -2.97
C ARG A 85 0.61 -9.13 -2.60
N SER A 86 1.07 -9.52 -1.41
CA SER A 86 1.00 -10.91 -0.93
C SER A 86 -0.45 -11.35 -0.71
N LEU A 87 -1.30 -10.49 -0.11
CA LEU A 87 -2.72 -10.83 0.06
C LEU A 87 -3.45 -11.01 -1.27
N LEU A 88 -3.06 -10.24 -2.29
CA LEU A 88 -3.59 -10.38 -3.64
C LEU A 88 -3.16 -11.68 -4.32
N GLU A 89 -2.17 -12.44 -3.85
CA GLU A 89 -1.80 -13.75 -4.44
C GLU A 89 -2.94 -14.77 -4.32
N GLN A 90 -3.83 -14.60 -3.34
CA GLN A 90 -5.02 -15.43 -3.13
C GLN A 90 -6.18 -15.04 -4.07
N GLU A 91 -6.09 -13.88 -4.73
CA GLU A 91 -7.10 -13.37 -5.66
C GLU A 91 -6.72 -13.72 -7.10
N THR A 92 -7.70 -14.23 -7.85
CA THR A 92 -7.55 -14.60 -9.25
C THR A 92 -8.17 -13.54 -10.17
N GLY A 93 -7.75 -13.54 -11.44
CA GLY A 93 -8.28 -12.65 -12.47
C GLY A 93 -7.36 -11.47 -12.83
N GLU A 94 -7.63 -10.88 -14.00
CA GLU A 94 -6.79 -9.87 -14.64
C GLU A 94 -6.57 -8.61 -13.78
N GLN A 95 -7.60 -8.19 -13.04
CA GLN A 95 -7.51 -7.04 -12.15
C GLN A 95 -6.49 -7.29 -11.02
N ALA A 96 -6.55 -8.45 -10.37
CA ALA A 96 -5.63 -8.80 -9.30
C ALA A 96 -4.19 -8.96 -9.83
N GLU A 97 -4.03 -9.55 -11.02
CA GLU A 97 -2.74 -9.62 -11.72
C GLU A 97 -2.16 -8.24 -12.03
N SER A 98 -2.99 -7.33 -12.54
CA SER A 98 -2.59 -5.96 -12.84
C SER A 98 -2.20 -5.20 -11.58
N TYR A 99 -2.95 -5.33 -10.49
CA TYR A 99 -2.62 -4.72 -9.20
C TYR A 99 -1.27 -5.21 -8.68
N ARG A 100 -1.01 -6.53 -8.71
CA ARG A 100 0.29 -7.09 -8.31
C ARG A 100 1.43 -6.56 -9.18
N ARG A 101 1.21 -6.36 -10.48
CA ARG A 101 2.19 -5.74 -11.39
C ARG A 101 2.46 -4.28 -11.03
N TYR A 102 1.43 -3.49 -10.77
CA TYR A 102 1.56 -2.08 -10.37
C TYR A 102 2.29 -1.94 -9.03
N LEU A 103 1.91 -2.73 -8.03
CA LEU A 103 2.59 -2.79 -6.73
C LEU A 103 4.07 -3.16 -6.89
N THR A 104 4.37 -4.19 -7.70
CA THR A 104 5.76 -4.61 -7.95
C THR A 104 6.59 -3.49 -8.57
N LYS A 105 6.04 -2.78 -9.57
CA LYS A 105 6.74 -1.65 -10.19
C LYS A 105 6.98 -0.51 -9.19
N ALA A 106 5.96 -0.13 -8.43
CA ALA A 106 6.08 0.91 -7.40
C ALA A 106 7.11 0.54 -6.32
N ILE A 107 7.09 -0.71 -5.83
CA ILE A 107 8.07 -1.20 -4.86
C ILE A 107 9.49 -1.13 -5.42
N SER A 108 9.71 -1.56 -6.67
CA SER A 108 11.02 -1.47 -7.31
C SER A 108 11.49 -0.02 -7.43
N THR A 109 10.62 0.89 -7.89
CA THR A 109 10.94 2.33 -7.99
C THR A 109 11.28 2.94 -6.63
N LEU A 110 10.50 2.65 -5.59
CA LEU A 110 10.80 3.15 -4.23
C LEU A 110 12.10 2.60 -3.65
N LYS A 111 12.52 1.38 -4.04
CA LYS A 111 13.81 0.80 -3.61
C LYS A 111 15.01 1.46 -4.31
N GLU A 112 14.83 1.99 -5.52
CA GLU A 112 15.88 2.69 -6.26
C GLU A 112 16.12 4.12 -5.76
N GLU A 113 15.15 4.72 -5.05
CA GLU A 113 15.24 6.08 -4.49
C GLU A 113 15.86 6.17 -3.09
N VAL A 114 16.16 5.03 -2.44
CA VAL A 114 16.63 4.95 -1.03
C VAL A 114 18.10 4.56 -0.94
#